data_AF-A0A453DDV0-F1
#
_entry.id   AF-A0A453DDV0-F1
#
_cell.length_a   1.000
_cell.length_b   1.000
_cell.length_c   1.000
_cell.angle_alpha   90.00
_cell.angle_beta   90.00
_cell.angle_gamma   90.00
#
_symmetry.space_group_name_H-M   'P 1'
#
loop_
_entity.id
_entity.type
_entity.pdbx_description
1 polymer ?
#
loop_
_entity_poly.entity_id
_entity_poly.type
_entity_poly.pdbx_seq_one_letter_code
_entity_poly.pdbx_strand_id
1 'polypeptide(L)'
;MGASWLHGVCNENSLAPLIRLLGLRLYRTSGDNSVLYDHDLESYALFDKDGRQIPQEIVTKVGEIFEQILKETVKVRDEYANDMPLVQAISMVLDRNP
;
A
#
# COMPACT_ATOMS: atom_id res chain seq x y z
N MET A 1 11.61 5.01 -16.24
CA MET A 1 11.59 3.60 -15.80
C MET A 1 10.13 3.21 -15.66
N GLY A 2 9.71 2.09 -16.25
CA GLY A 2 8.31 1.68 -16.43
C GLY A 2 7.79 0.82 -15.27
N ALA A 3 6.85 -0.08 -15.58
CA ALA A 3 6.31 -1.02 -14.59
C ALA A 3 7.35 -2.07 -14.15
N SER A 4 7.36 -2.38 -12.86
CA SER A 4 8.21 -3.41 -12.22
C SER A 4 7.44 -4.34 -11.25
N TRP A 5 6.12 -4.17 -11.17
CA TRP A 5 5.21 -4.88 -10.27
C TRP A 5 4.03 -5.45 -11.06
N LEU A 6 3.78 -6.75 -10.92
CA LEU A 6 2.54 -7.39 -11.35
C LEU A 6 1.65 -7.71 -10.15
N HIS A 7 0.48 -7.06 -10.08
CA HIS A 7 -0.49 -7.27 -9.01
C HIS A 7 -1.32 -8.53 -9.21
N GLY A 8 -1.49 -9.36 -8.17
CA GLY A 8 -2.42 -10.49 -8.23
C GLY A 8 -2.07 -11.53 -9.29
N VAL A 9 -0.93 -12.22 -9.16
CA VAL A 9 -0.57 -13.32 -10.08
C VAL A 9 -1.45 -14.54 -9.80
N CYS A 10 -2.67 -14.51 -10.34
CA CYS A 10 -3.68 -15.57 -10.28
C CYS A 10 -4.33 -15.77 -11.65
N ASN A 11 -5.29 -16.69 -11.74
CA ASN A 11 -6.01 -16.98 -13.00
C ASN A 11 -6.84 -15.80 -13.53
N GLU A 12 -7.13 -14.80 -12.70
CA GLU A 12 -7.89 -13.60 -13.10
C GLU A 12 -7.01 -12.55 -13.77
N ASN A 13 -5.69 -12.58 -13.52
CA ASN A 13 -4.75 -11.69 -14.16
C ASN A 13 -4.28 -12.28 -15.50
N SER A 14 -4.69 -11.66 -16.60
CA SER A 14 -4.35 -12.09 -17.97
C SER A 14 -2.86 -12.06 -18.28
N LEU A 15 -2.06 -11.33 -17.49
CA LEU A 15 -0.60 -11.26 -17.63
C LEU A 15 0.13 -12.32 -16.77
N ALA A 16 -0.56 -13.01 -15.85
CA ALA A 16 0.02 -14.05 -15.01
C ALA A 16 0.64 -15.23 -15.80
N PRO A 17 0.11 -15.65 -16.98
CA PRO A 17 0.81 -16.64 -17.80
C PRO A 17 2.12 -16.11 -18.40
N LEU A 18 2.17 -14.81 -18.72
CA LEU A 18 3.32 -14.19 -19.39
C LEU A 18 4.50 -14.01 -18.45
N ILE A 19 4.28 -13.67 -17.17
CA ILE A 19 5.38 -13.44 -16.23
C ILE A 19 6.24 -14.69 -16.01
N ARG A 20 5.64 -15.90 -16.13
CA ARG A 20 6.38 -17.18 -16.07
C ARG A 20 7.26 -17.41 -17.30
N LEU A 21 6.86 -16.91 -18.46
CA LEU A 21 7.61 -17.07 -19.71
C LEU A 21 8.84 -16.18 -19.78
N LEU A 22 8.86 -15.07 -19.03
CA LEU A 22 9.98 -14.12 -19.03
C LEU A 22 11.22 -14.62 -18.28
N GLY A 23 11.10 -15.68 -17.47
CA GLY A 23 12.23 -16.26 -16.73
C GLY A 23 12.89 -15.31 -15.72
N LEU A 24 12.18 -14.25 -15.32
CA LEU A 24 12.69 -13.26 -14.37
C LEU A 24 12.69 -13.82 -12.95
N ARG A 25 13.57 -13.28 -12.10
CA ARG A 25 13.46 -13.50 -10.65
C ARG A 25 12.22 -12.77 -10.15
N LEU A 26 11.32 -13.50 -9.52
CA LEU A 26 10.07 -12.98 -9.00
C LEU A 26 10.13 -12.99 -7.46
N TYR A 27 9.87 -11.83 -6.88
CA TYR A 27 9.83 -11.63 -5.44
C TYR A 27 8.40 -11.37 -5.04
N ARG A 28 7.85 -12.27 -4.22
CA ARG A 28 6.46 -12.16 -3.78
C ARG A 28 6.34 -11.03 -2.76
N THR A 29 5.42 -10.11 -3.00
CA THR A 29 5.02 -9.14 -1.97
C THR A 29 3.97 -9.77 -1.04
N SER A 30 3.83 -9.24 0.16
CA SER A 30 2.89 -9.78 1.16
C SER A 30 1.45 -9.44 0.80
N GLY A 31 0.57 -10.46 0.78
CA GLY A 31 -0.87 -10.30 1.00
C GLY A 31 -1.81 -10.61 -0.17
N ASP A 32 -1.35 -10.57 -1.41
CA ASP A 32 -2.25 -10.48 -2.59
C ASP A 32 -1.75 -11.24 -3.84
N ASN A 33 -0.80 -12.17 -3.70
CA ASN A 33 -0.16 -12.90 -4.82
C ASN A 33 0.59 -12.00 -5.82
N SER A 34 0.89 -10.77 -5.45
CA SER A 34 1.70 -9.87 -6.25
C SER A 34 3.17 -10.28 -6.31
N VAL A 35 3.84 -9.90 -7.40
CA VAL A 35 5.28 -10.10 -7.58
C VAL A 35 5.99 -8.84 -8.09
N LEU A 36 7.15 -8.54 -7.51
CA LEU A 36 8.15 -7.64 -8.08
C LEU A 36 9.15 -8.47 -8.90
N TYR A 37 9.57 -7.95 -10.04
CA TYR A 37 10.53 -8.64 -10.92
C TYR A 37 11.82 -7.86 -11.20
N ASP A 38 12.00 -6.72 -10.54
CA ASP A 38 13.14 -5.80 -10.73
C ASP A 38 13.85 -5.41 -9.42
N HIS A 39 13.44 -5.96 -8.27
CA HIS A 39 13.92 -5.52 -6.95
C HIS A 39 14.10 -6.67 -5.96
N ASP A 40 15.14 -6.61 -5.14
CA ASP A 40 15.33 -7.47 -3.96
C ASP A 40 14.46 -6.93 -2.80
N LEU A 41 13.41 -7.69 -2.44
CA LEU A 41 12.52 -7.40 -1.31
C LEU A 41 13.02 -8.11 -0.06
N GLU A 42 13.69 -7.41 0.86
CA GLU A 42 14.02 -8.02 2.15
C GLU A 42 13.52 -7.27 3.40
N SER A 43 13.02 -6.03 3.33
CA SER A 43 12.29 -5.46 4.48
C SER A 43 11.49 -4.19 4.13
N TYR A 44 10.27 -4.06 4.65
CA TYR A 44 9.52 -2.80 4.68
C TYR A 44 9.97 -1.91 5.86
N ALA A 45 11.27 -1.88 6.14
CA ALA A 45 11.82 -1.08 7.21
C ALA A 45 11.65 0.41 6.89
N LEU A 46 11.11 1.17 7.84
CA LEU A 46 11.06 2.63 7.74
C LEU A 46 12.27 3.24 8.43
N PHE A 47 12.77 4.34 7.88
CA PHE A 47 13.87 5.11 8.43
C PHE A 47 13.43 6.57 8.61
N ASP A 48 13.90 7.21 9.67
CA ASP A 48 13.70 8.64 9.87
C ASP A 48 14.53 9.48 8.87
N LYS A 49 14.34 10.79 8.92
CA LYS A 49 15.09 11.74 8.07
C LYS A 49 16.61 11.71 8.27
N ASP A 50 17.08 11.18 9.40
CA ASP A 50 18.51 11.04 9.73
C ASP A 50 19.04 9.65 9.33
N GLY A 51 18.21 8.79 8.72
CA GLY A 51 18.56 7.43 8.31
C GLY A 51 18.55 6.41 9.46
N ARG A 52 17.91 6.71 10.60
CA ARG A 52 17.77 5.75 11.71
C ARG A 52 16.54 4.88 11.49
N GLN A 53 16.70 3.57 11.66
CA GLN A 53 15.60 2.64 11.51
C GLN A 53 14.54 2.86 12.60
N ILE A 54 13.28 2.94 12.19
CA ILE A 54 12.13 3.01 13.09
C ILE A 54 11.83 1.60 13.61
N PRO A 55 11.60 1.42 14.94
CA PRO A 55 11.20 0.14 15.50
C PRO A 55 9.95 -0.43 14.81
N GLN A 56 9.98 -1.71 14.48
CA GLN A 56 8.90 -2.37 13.73
C GLN A 56 7.54 -2.29 14.45
N GLU A 57 7.52 -2.29 15.79
CA GLU A 57 6.30 -2.11 16.57
C GLU A 57 5.61 -0.77 16.27
N ILE A 58 6.39 0.31 16.15
CA ILE A 58 5.86 1.64 15.79
C ILE A 58 5.34 1.62 14.36
N VAL A 59 6.08 1.01 13.44
CA VAL A 59 5.67 0.86 12.03
C VAL A 59 4.32 0.15 11.93
N THR A 60 4.17 -0.98 12.62
CA THR A 60 2.92 -1.76 12.64
C THR A 60 1.77 -0.95 13.25
N LYS A 61 1.99 -0.33 14.42
CA LYS A 61 0.96 0.44 15.12
C LYS A 61 0.47 1.64 14.30
N VAL A 62 1.39 2.38 13.68
CA VAL A 62 1.02 3.50 12.79
C VAL A 62 0.26 2.99 11.56
N GLY A 63 0.65 1.85 11.00
CA GLY A 63 -0.06 1.20 9.90
C GLY A 63 -1.51 0.87 10.26
N GLU A 64 -1.74 0.24 11.41
CA GLU A 64 -3.09 -0.10 11.89
C GLU A 64 -3.96 1.16 12.12
N ILE A 65 -3.41 2.21 12.71
CA ILE A 65 -4.11 3.49 12.89
C ILE A 65 -4.42 4.12 11.54
N PHE A 66 -3.49 4.08 10.59
CA PHE A 66 -3.70 4.63 9.26
C PHE A 66 -4.83 3.91 8.51
N GLU A 67 -4.93 2.57 8.63
CA GLU A 67 -6.07 1.83 8.08
C GLU A 67 -7.41 2.26 8.68
N GLN A 68 -7.45 2.56 9.98
CA GLN A 68 -8.65 3.09 10.64
C GLN A 68 -9.01 4.48 10.10
N ILE A 69 -8.02 5.37 9.95
CA ILE A 69 -8.22 6.70 9.34
C ILE A 69 -8.80 6.56 7.94
N LEU A 70 -8.29 5.63 7.11
CA LEU A 70 -8.82 5.42 5.76
C LEU A 70 -10.28 4.92 5.77
N LYS A 71 -10.64 4.02 6.69
CA LYS A 71 -12.03 3.55 6.85
C LYS A 71 -12.98 4.68 7.21
N GLU A 72 -12.60 5.55 8.15
CA GLU A 72 -13.41 6.72 8.51
C GLU A 72 -13.45 7.75 7.37
N THR A 73 -12.36 7.90 6.62
CA THR A 73 -12.28 8.82 5.47
C THR A 73 -13.30 8.44 4.39
N VAL A 74 -13.49 7.15 4.12
CA VAL A 74 -14.53 6.66 3.19
C VAL A 74 -15.92 7.06 3.67
N LYS A 75 -16.24 6.83 4.95
CA LYS A 75 -17.53 7.21 5.54
C LYS A 75 -17.77 8.72 5.43
N VAL A 76 -16.76 9.53 5.77
CA VAL A 76 -16.84 10.99 5.62
C VAL A 76 -17.13 11.37 4.18
N ARG A 77 -16.50 10.76 3.18
CA ARG A 77 -16.81 11.07 1.77
C ARG A 77 -18.23 10.66 1.37
N ASP A 78 -18.72 9.52 1.87
CA ASP A 78 -20.08 9.04 1.60
C ASP A 78 -21.18 9.92 2.24
N GLU A 79 -20.85 10.71 3.28
CA GLU A 79 -21.77 11.68 3.91
C GLU A 79 -22.09 12.88 2.99
N TYR A 80 -21.23 13.19 2.01
CA TYR A 80 -21.37 14.37 1.16
C TYR A 80 -21.84 13.98 -0.25
N ALA A 81 -22.85 14.71 -0.76
CA ALA A 81 -23.38 14.47 -2.10
C ALA A 81 -22.42 14.89 -3.23
N ASN A 82 -21.50 15.82 -2.94
CA ASN A 82 -20.48 16.27 -3.88
C ASN A 82 -19.17 15.55 -3.61
N ASP A 83 -18.45 15.19 -4.69
CA ASP A 83 -17.13 14.59 -4.54
C ASP A 83 -16.17 15.54 -3.83
N MET A 84 -15.24 14.94 -3.08
CA MET A 84 -14.31 15.63 -2.21
C MET A 84 -12.90 15.04 -2.37
N PRO A 85 -11.84 15.88 -2.44
CA PRO A 85 -10.47 15.42 -2.44
C PRO A 85 -10.15 14.57 -1.20
N LEU A 86 -9.43 13.47 -1.39
CA LEU A 86 -9.05 12.56 -0.31
C LEU A 86 -8.33 13.28 0.85
N VAL A 87 -7.44 14.23 0.53
CA VAL A 87 -6.71 15.02 1.54
C VAL A 87 -7.64 15.84 2.44
N GLN A 88 -8.71 16.39 1.88
CA GLN A 88 -9.69 17.16 2.63
C GLN A 88 -10.48 16.24 3.57
N ALA A 89 -10.92 15.08 3.07
CA ALA A 89 -11.62 14.10 3.88
C ALA A 89 -10.75 13.55 5.03
N ILE A 90 -9.46 13.29 4.78
CA ILE A 90 -8.51 12.89 5.84
C ILE A 90 -8.37 13.99 6.88
N SER A 91 -8.23 15.26 6.47
CA SER A 91 -8.16 16.39 7.41
C SER A 91 -9.38 16.44 8.30
N MET A 92 -10.57 16.26 7.74
CA MET A 92 -11.82 16.23 8.50
C MET A 92 -11.89 15.07 9.51
N VAL A 93 -11.38 13.89 9.16
CA VAL A 93 -11.30 12.76 10.10
C VAL A 93 -10.37 13.08 11.26
N LEU A 94 -9.22 13.70 11.00
CA LEU A 94 -8.26 14.11 12.03
C LEU A 94 -8.85 15.22 12.91
N ASP A 95 -9.55 16.21 12.34
CA ASP A 95 -10.20 17.29 13.09
C ASP A 95 -11.33 16.76 13.99
N ARG A 96 -12.04 15.70 13.56
CA ARG A 96 -13.07 15.02 14.37
C ARG A 96 -12.44 14.15 15.49
N ASN A 97 -11.18 13.77 15.38
CA ASN A 97 -10.46 12.86 16.29
C ASN A 97 -9.04 13.38 16.58
N PRO A 98 -8.89 14.47 17.34
CA PRO A 98 -7.61 15.12 17.61
C PRO A 98 -6.65 14.31 18.48
#